data_AF-A0AAE1EB09-F1
#
_entry.id   AF-A0AAE1EB09-F1
#
_cell.length_a   1.000
_cell.length_b   1.000
_cell.length_c   1.000
_cell.angle_alpha   90.00
_cell.angle_beta   90.00
_cell.angle_gamma   90.00
#
_symmetry.space_group_name_H-M   'P 1'
#
loop_
_entity.id
_entity.type
_entity.pdbx_description
1 polymer ?
#
loop_
_entity_poly.entity_id
_entity_poly.type
_entity_poly.pdbx_seq_one_letter_code
_entity_poly.pdbx_strand_id
1 'polypeptide(L)'
;MLKTLGLIVFYFSACQAALNHHFMDCDGNDSIWGILRVCCNSDVLPKGCQCFDISDMTDFTNSMYHKPECPEDLNIQFFFYDRAHTETSVKISAGQGNIAQTPFNGARKTMFIAHGFIDYGPAPWMLAMKDELLAVEDMNVILVDWQNGAAGPNYYQAVANTRTVGAMIGRLLEDFNAHFGMPFEKVHLAGHSLGSHIMGYAGKEVFRLTGQKIGRITGLDPAGPAFESYTHYVRLDAEDARFVDIIHTDAESLISSGFGTRYSIGHADFYPNGGKHQPGCPEETLGILSMLSFEDEYSTGACSHSRALDLFTNSIRKCRFDPPGITGSPCNMGFNADHSCRGDYYPKTTSVQPYC
;
A
#
# COMPACT_ATOMS: atom_id res chain seq x y z
N MET A 1 29.57 57.99 -24.43
CA MET A 1 28.81 58.02 -23.16
C MET A 1 27.50 57.27 -23.38
N LEU A 2 27.51 55.95 -23.22
CA LEU A 2 26.32 55.11 -23.30
C LEU A 2 25.74 54.90 -21.90
N LYS A 3 24.43 55.08 -21.78
CA LYS A 3 23.63 54.92 -20.56
C LYS A 3 23.51 53.44 -20.18
N THR A 4 23.70 53.19 -18.91
CA THR A 4 23.49 51.95 -18.17
C THR A 4 22.00 51.53 -18.20
N LEU A 5 21.69 50.37 -18.77
CA LEU A 5 20.44 49.65 -18.49
C LEU A 5 20.71 48.66 -17.35
N GLY A 6 19.99 48.82 -16.23
CA GLY A 6 19.99 47.85 -15.14
C GLY A 6 19.18 46.61 -15.55
N LEU A 7 19.81 45.44 -15.47
CA LEU A 7 19.12 44.15 -15.49
C LEU A 7 18.38 43.96 -14.17
N ILE A 8 17.05 43.88 -14.24
CA ILE A 8 16.23 43.28 -13.18
C ILE A 8 16.39 41.77 -13.31
N VAL A 9 17.10 41.17 -12.35
CA VAL A 9 17.26 39.73 -12.21
C VAL A 9 15.98 39.17 -11.60
N PHE A 10 15.17 38.48 -12.40
CA PHE A 10 14.14 37.58 -11.88
C PHE A 10 14.84 36.34 -11.31
N TYR A 11 14.72 36.14 -10.00
CA TYR A 11 15.00 34.86 -9.37
C TYR A 11 13.94 33.85 -9.84
N PHE A 12 14.22 33.16 -10.94
CA PHE A 12 13.62 31.84 -11.16
C PHE A 12 14.41 30.86 -10.29
N SER A 13 13.82 30.45 -9.16
CA SER A 13 14.25 29.22 -8.51
C SER A 13 14.03 28.10 -9.51
N ALA A 14 15.12 27.56 -10.04
CA ALA A 14 15.09 26.37 -10.85
C ALA A 14 14.58 25.23 -9.97
N CYS A 15 13.27 24.93 -10.06
CA CYS A 15 12.76 23.63 -9.69
C CYS A 15 13.48 22.63 -10.58
N GLN A 16 14.48 21.97 -10.01
CA GLN A 16 15.42 21.15 -10.73
C GLN A 16 14.67 19.98 -11.36
N ALA A 17 14.63 19.95 -12.69
CA ALA A 17 13.97 18.95 -13.51
C ALA A 17 14.67 17.58 -13.40
N ALA A 18 14.46 16.91 -12.27
CA ALA A 18 14.81 15.51 -12.06
C ALA A 18 13.71 14.82 -11.25
N LEU A 19 12.97 13.90 -11.89
CA LEU A 19 12.26 12.77 -11.27
C LEU A 19 10.96 13.02 -10.46
N ASN A 20 10.22 14.11 -10.70
CA ASN A 20 8.90 14.29 -10.06
C ASN A 20 7.77 14.06 -11.04
N HIS A 21 7.30 12.82 -11.14
CA HIS A 21 6.06 12.54 -11.83
C HIS A 21 4.96 12.17 -10.80
N HIS A 22 3.84 12.89 -10.87
CA HIS A 22 2.47 12.53 -10.41
C HIS A 22 1.90 13.10 -9.10
N PHE A 23 2.68 13.42 -8.07
CA PHE A 23 2.17 14.06 -6.84
C PHE A 23 2.74 15.46 -6.67
N MET A 24 1.86 16.46 -6.57
CA MET A 24 2.28 17.86 -6.42
C MET A 24 1.61 18.51 -5.21
N ASP A 25 2.35 19.38 -4.55
CA ASP A 25 1.79 20.33 -3.59
C ASP A 25 1.06 21.44 -4.34
N CYS A 26 -0.02 21.95 -3.76
CA CYS A 26 -0.89 22.95 -4.40
C CYS A 26 -0.33 24.36 -4.32
N ASP A 27 0.84 24.61 -4.91
CA ASP A 27 1.32 25.97 -5.10
C ASP A 27 0.99 26.46 -6.51
N GLY A 28 0.05 27.39 -6.59
CA GLY A 28 -0.07 28.30 -7.74
C GLY A 28 -1.26 28.05 -8.67
N ASN A 29 -2.26 28.92 -8.50
CA ASN A 29 -3.17 29.49 -9.49
C ASN A 29 -3.82 28.52 -10.50
N ASP A 30 -5.15 28.41 -10.40
CA ASP A 30 -6.06 27.83 -11.38
C ASP A 30 -6.00 28.54 -12.75
N SER A 31 -4.88 28.42 -13.48
CA SER A 31 -4.73 29.01 -14.81
C SER A 31 -4.97 27.95 -15.88
N ILE A 32 -6.05 28.12 -16.65
CA ILE A 32 -6.37 27.61 -18.01
C ILE A 32 -6.29 26.08 -18.27
N TRP A 33 -5.68 25.28 -17.38
CA TRP A 33 -5.42 23.84 -17.53
C TRP A 33 -6.22 22.96 -16.55
N GLY A 34 -7.35 23.44 -16.01
CA GLY A 34 -8.19 22.73 -15.03
C GLY A 34 -8.75 21.35 -15.48
N ILE A 35 -8.47 20.90 -16.70
CA ILE A 35 -8.81 19.56 -17.21
C ILE A 35 -7.71 18.54 -16.89
N LEU A 36 -6.45 18.99 -16.74
CA LEU A 36 -5.23 18.17 -16.61
C LEU A 36 -4.67 18.12 -15.18
N ARG A 37 -5.41 18.63 -14.19
CA ARG A 37 -5.07 18.54 -12.76
C ARG A 37 -6.32 18.25 -11.95
N VAL A 38 -6.22 17.35 -10.97
CA VAL A 38 -7.24 17.21 -9.91
C VAL A 38 -6.60 17.72 -8.65
N CYS A 39 -7.03 18.89 -8.18
CA CYS A 39 -6.58 19.46 -6.93
C CYS A 39 -7.73 19.41 -5.93
N CYS A 40 -7.51 18.70 -4.83
CA CYS A 40 -8.46 18.54 -3.75
C CYS A 40 -8.06 19.49 -2.63
N ASN A 41 -8.89 20.49 -2.34
CA ASN A 41 -8.75 21.28 -1.13
C ASN A 41 -9.28 20.45 0.04
N SER A 42 -8.51 20.40 1.12
CA SER A 42 -8.77 19.49 2.22
C SER A 42 -8.25 20.04 3.53
N ASP A 43 -9.13 20.15 4.52
CA ASP A 43 -8.75 20.47 5.90
C ASP A 43 -8.03 19.29 6.59
N VAL A 44 -8.10 18.07 6.01
CA VAL A 44 -7.43 16.86 6.52
C VAL A 44 -6.07 16.60 5.87
N LEU A 45 -5.64 17.43 4.91
CA LEU A 45 -4.33 17.33 4.28
C LEU A 45 -3.29 18.23 4.98
N PRO A 46 -2.03 17.78 5.13
CA PRO A 46 -0.97 18.55 5.81
C PRO A 46 -0.68 19.94 5.26
N LYS A 47 -0.98 20.17 3.96
CA LYS A 47 -0.78 21.47 3.30
C LYS A 47 -2.09 22.09 2.81
N GLY A 48 -3.24 21.63 3.31
CA GLY A 48 -4.55 22.16 2.92
C GLY A 48 -5.03 21.75 1.53
N CYS A 49 -4.18 21.09 0.72
CA CYS A 49 -4.53 20.63 -0.62
C CYS A 49 -3.56 19.54 -1.16
N GLN A 50 -4.05 18.71 -2.06
CA GLN A 50 -3.28 17.71 -2.83
C GLN A 50 -3.67 17.78 -4.30
N CYS A 51 -2.67 17.89 -5.18
CA CYS A 51 -2.88 17.82 -6.63
C CYS A 51 -2.33 16.52 -7.21
N PHE A 52 -3.13 15.86 -8.04
CA PHE A 52 -2.69 14.84 -8.97
C PHE A 52 -2.41 15.50 -10.32
N ASP A 53 -1.16 15.40 -10.77
CA ASP A 53 -0.84 15.76 -12.15
C ASP A 53 -1.28 14.63 -13.07
N ILE A 54 -2.30 14.92 -13.90
CA ILE A 54 -2.88 13.98 -14.86
C ILE A 54 -2.57 14.41 -16.30
N SER A 55 -1.59 15.30 -16.49
CA SER A 55 -1.15 15.76 -17.81
C SER A 55 -0.53 14.64 -18.64
N ASP A 56 0.08 13.65 -17.98
CA ASP A 56 0.44 12.38 -18.60
C ASP A 56 -0.72 11.38 -18.46
N MET A 57 -1.58 11.33 -19.49
CA MET A 57 -2.70 10.39 -19.52
C MET A 57 -2.27 8.93 -19.58
N THR A 58 -1.00 8.64 -19.89
CA THR A 58 -0.51 7.26 -20.03
C THR A 58 -0.49 6.53 -18.68
N ASP A 59 -0.28 7.25 -17.58
CA ASP A 59 -0.28 6.66 -16.24
C ASP A 59 -1.68 6.27 -15.74
N PHE A 60 -2.72 6.87 -16.30
CA PHE A 60 -4.12 6.54 -15.96
C PHE A 60 -4.75 5.53 -16.92
N THR A 61 -4.01 5.02 -17.89
CA THR A 61 -4.52 3.97 -18.79
C THR A 61 -4.87 2.70 -18.02
N ASN A 62 -4.20 2.45 -16.89
CA ASN A 62 -4.45 1.31 -16.01
C ASN A 62 -5.81 1.41 -15.29
N SER A 63 -6.23 2.61 -14.91
CA SER A 63 -7.54 2.89 -14.31
C SER A 63 -8.61 3.22 -15.35
N MET A 64 -8.41 2.88 -16.64
CA MET A 64 -9.35 3.24 -17.72
C MET A 64 -9.67 4.74 -17.74
N TYR A 65 -8.67 5.58 -17.46
CA TYR A 65 -8.77 7.04 -17.36
C TYR A 65 -9.64 7.57 -16.21
N HIS A 66 -10.06 6.71 -15.27
CA HIS A 66 -10.66 7.18 -14.03
C HIS A 66 -9.64 8.00 -13.25
N LYS A 67 -10.08 9.17 -12.79
CA LYS A 67 -9.28 10.06 -11.96
C LYS A 67 -9.47 9.66 -10.49
N PRO A 68 -8.43 9.72 -9.65
CA PRO A 68 -8.58 9.46 -8.23
C PRO A 68 -9.55 10.48 -7.63
N GLU A 69 -10.46 10.00 -6.79
CA GLU A 69 -11.36 10.86 -6.02
C GLU A 69 -10.59 11.56 -4.89
N CYS A 70 -11.18 12.65 -4.37
CA CYS A 70 -10.57 13.43 -3.32
C CYS A 70 -10.62 12.70 -1.96
N PRO A 71 -9.65 12.94 -1.05
CA PRO A 71 -9.63 12.29 0.26
C PRO A 71 -10.94 12.39 1.04
N GLU A 72 -11.67 13.51 0.91
CA GLU A 72 -12.96 13.77 1.56
C GLU A 72 -14.03 12.79 1.09
N ASP A 73 -14.06 12.50 -0.22
CA ASP A 73 -15.03 11.60 -0.84
C ASP A 73 -14.72 10.14 -0.47
N LEU A 74 -13.43 9.82 -0.34
CA LEU A 74 -12.95 8.50 0.07
C LEU A 74 -13.14 8.22 1.57
N ASN A 75 -13.35 9.26 2.38
CA ASN A 75 -13.54 9.17 3.83
C ASN A 75 -12.49 8.26 4.53
N ILE A 76 -11.22 8.38 4.13
CA ILE A 76 -10.14 7.50 4.61
C ILE A 76 -9.99 7.65 6.14
N GLN A 77 -10.01 6.52 6.86
CA GLN A 77 -9.81 6.50 8.31
C GLN A 77 -8.52 5.78 8.67
N PHE A 78 -7.81 6.32 9.67
CA PHE A 78 -6.63 5.70 10.26
C PHE A 78 -6.92 5.33 11.70
N PHE A 79 -6.86 4.03 12.01
CA PHE A 79 -7.12 3.51 13.35
C PHE A 79 -5.82 3.08 14.02
N PHE A 80 -5.39 3.83 15.02
CA PHE A 80 -4.20 3.54 15.80
C PHE A 80 -4.45 2.52 16.89
N TYR A 81 -3.47 1.63 17.06
CA TYR A 81 -3.35 0.70 18.16
C TYR A 81 -1.90 0.64 18.65
N ASP A 82 -1.75 0.43 19.95
CA ASP A 82 -0.51 0.00 20.58
C ASP A 82 -0.85 -0.98 21.72
N ARG A 83 0.15 -1.43 22.49
CA ARG A 83 -0.11 -2.39 23.58
C ARG A 83 -1.03 -1.84 24.67
N ALA A 84 -1.12 -0.53 24.85
CA ALA A 84 -2.02 0.09 25.83
C ALA A 84 -3.45 0.26 25.29
N HIS A 85 -3.63 0.26 23.96
CA HIS A 85 -4.89 0.52 23.28
C HIS A 85 -5.24 -0.63 22.32
N THR A 86 -5.23 -1.87 22.79
CA THR A 86 -5.52 -3.05 21.93
C THR A 86 -6.99 -3.16 21.55
N GLU A 87 -7.90 -2.86 22.49
CA GLU A 87 -9.36 -3.03 22.32
C GLU A 87 -10.07 -1.82 21.71
N THR A 88 -9.49 -0.62 21.84
CA THR A 88 -10.11 0.62 21.40
C THR A 88 -9.10 1.43 20.60
N SER A 89 -9.44 1.73 19.36
CA SER A 89 -8.58 2.53 18.49
C SER A 89 -8.59 4.00 18.85
N VAL A 90 -7.47 4.68 18.58
CA VAL A 90 -7.43 6.13 18.49
C VAL A 90 -7.49 6.50 17.02
N LYS A 91 -8.54 7.22 16.60
CA LYS A 91 -8.61 7.73 15.22
C LYS A 91 -7.53 8.77 15.00
N ILE A 92 -6.78 8.67 13.91
CA ILE A 92 -5.77 9.63 13.48
C ILE A 92 -6.24 10.32 12.20
N SER A 93 -5.95 11.62 12.08
CA SER A 93 -6.10 12.36 10.82
C SER A 93 -4.75 12.99 10.45
N ALA A 94 -4.41 12.97 9.15
CA ALA A 94 -3.20 13.63 8.64
C ALA A 94 -3.26 15.16 8.82
N GLY A 95 -2.11 15.83 8.73
CA GLY A 95 -1.99 17.29 8.68
C GLY A 95 -2.30 18.06 9.97
N GLN A 96 -3.09 19.13 9.88
CA GLN A 96 -3.55 19.92 11.04
C GLN A 96 -4.52 19.17 11.98
N GLY A 97 -4.64 17.85 11.80
CA GLY A 97 -5.44 16.97 12.63
C GLY A 97 -4.87 16.76 14.03
N ASN A 98 -5.14 15.59 14.58
CA ASN A 98 -4.89 15.28 15.99
C ASN A 98 -3.57 14.54 16.24
N ILE A 99 -2.65 14.50 15.27
CA ILE A 99 -1.40 13.72 15.31
C ILE A 99 -0.64 13.95 16.62
N ALA A 100 -0.43 15.20 17.01
CA ALA A 100 0.29 15.57 18.24
C ALA A 100 -0.40 15.12 19.54
N GLN A 101 -1.69 14.78 19.50
CA GLN A 101 -2.49 14.32 20.64
C GLN A 101 -2.63 12.80 20.69
N THR A 102 -2.09 12.09 19.69
CA THR A 102 -2.11 10.62 19.67
C THR A 102 -1.09 10.06 20.67
N PRO A 103 -1.30 8.84 21.20
CA PRO A 103 -0.31 8.13 22.02
C PRO A 103 0.86 7.57 21.18
N PHE A 104 1.03 8.03 19.94
CA PHE A 104 2.07 7.58 19.03
C PHE A 104 3.47 7.80 19.62
N ASN A 105 4.35 6.83 19.41
CA ASN A 105 5.74 6.92 19.86
C ASN A 105 6.71 6.69 18.72
N GLY A 106 7.42 7.75 18.30
CA GLY A 106 8.38 7.71 17.18
C GLY A 106 9.61 6.81 17.41
N ALA A 107 9.87 6.35 18.65
CA ALA A 107 10.93 5.40 18.93
C ALA A 107 10.54 3.94 18.62
N ARG A 108 9.24 3.62 18.56
CA ARG A 108 8.73 2.27 18.26
C ARG A 108 8.73 1.99 16.75
N LYS A 109 8.67 0.71 16.38
CA LYS A 109 8.32 0.34 14.99
C LYS A 109 6.91 0.83 14.67
N THR A 110 6.68 1.13 13.41
CA THR A 110 5.36 1.57 12.95
C THR A 110 4.93 0.70 11.78
N MET A 111 3.78 0.04 11.93
CA MET A 111 3.22 -0.82 10.90
C MET A 111 1.86 -0.31 10.41
N PHE A 112 1.71 -0.15 9.10
CA PHE A 112 0.42 0.15 8.47
C PHE A 112 -0.13 -1.09 7.79
N ILE A 113 -1.44 -1.28 7.86
CA ILE A 113 -2.15 -2.40 7.24
C ILE A 113 -3.33 -1.85 6.44
N ALA A 114 -3.39 -2.13 5.13
CA ALA A 114 -4.53 -1.74 4.28
C ALA A 114 -5.17 -2.94 3.58
N HIS A 115 -6.50 -2.86 3.47
CA HIS A 115 -7.34 -3.84 2.79
C HIS A 115 -7.45 -3.61 1.27
N GLY A 116 -8.13 -4.54 0.60
CA GLY A 116 -8.33 -4.57 -0.85
C GLY A 116 -9.68 -4.04 -1.33
N PHE A 117 -10.06 -4.44 -2.55
CA PHE A 117 -11.34 -4.12 -3.19
C PHE A 117 -12.51 -4.79 -2.45
N ILE A 118 -13.65 -4.09 -2.29
CA ILE A 118 -14.88 -4.56 -1.60
C ILE A 118 -14.71 -4.85 -0.09
N ASP A 119 -13.49 -4.88 0.44
CA ASP A 119 -13.21 -5.03 1.87
C ASP A 119 -13.36 -3.69 2.64
N TYR A 120 -13.22 -3.75 3.97
CA TYR A 120 -13.38 -2.63 4.90
C TYR A 120 -12.37 -2.66 6.05
N GLY A 121 -12.17 -1.52 6.71
CA GLY A 121 -11.35 -1.43 7.92
C GLY A 121 -12.11 -0.90 9.14
N PRO A 122 -11.84 -1.39 10.36
CA PRO A 122 -11.03 -2.56 10.70
C PRO A 122 -11.80 -3.87 10.45
N ALA A 123 -11.39 -4.67 9.45
CA ALA A 123 -11.91 -6.02 9.26
C ALA A 123 -11.37 -7.00 10.32
N PRO A 124 -12.07 -8.14 10.58
CA PRO A 124 -11.61 -9.15 11.53
C PRO A 124 -10.18 -9.64 11.30
N TRP A 125 -9.76 -9.82 10.05
CA TRP A 125 -8.40 -10.25 9.71
C TRP A 125 -7.35 -9.19 10.08
N MET A 126 -7.67 -7.91 9.91
CA MET A 126 -6.79 -6.80 10.26
C MET A 126 -6.60 -6.70 11.78
N LEU A 127 -7.70 -6.87 12.53
CA LEU A 127 -7.66 -6.91 13.99
C LEU A 127 -6.85 -8.09 14.51
N ALA A 128 -7.06 -9.28 13.93
CA ALA A 128 -6.29 -10.48 14.28
C ALA A 128 -4.79 -10.31 13.99
N MET A 129 -4.43 -9.75 12.83
CA MET A 129 -3.03 -9.45 12.50
C MET A 129 -2.42 -8.45 13.47
N LYS A 130 -3.14 -7.36 13.78
CA LYS A 130 -2.74 -6.37 14.80
C LYS A 130 -2.48 -7.05 16.15
N ASP A 131 -3.36 -7.93 16.62
CA ASP A 131 -3.19 -8.64 17.90
C ASP A 131 -1.97 -9.57 17.89
N GLU A 132 -1.72 -10.23 16.77
CA GLU A 132 -0.50 -11.04 16.60
C GLU A 132 0.77 -10.18 16.66
N LEU A 133 0.77 -9.01 16.01
CA LEU A 133 1.89 -8.05 16.04
C LEU A 133 2.16 -7.50 17.45
N LEU A 134 1.13 -7.00 18.13
CA LEU A 134 1.26 -6.37 19.45
C LEU A 134 1.63 -7.35 20.57
N ALA A 135 1.33 -8.64 20.37
CA ALA A 135 1.80 -9.72 21.24
C ALA A 135 3.31 -9.96 21.12
N VAL A 136 3.93 -9.69 19.97
CA VAL A 136 5.37 -9.87 19.76
C VAL A 136 6.17 -8.65 20.22
N GLU A 137 5.76 -7.45 19.84
CA GLU A 137 6.49 -6.22 20.13
C GLU A 137 5.51 -5.07 20.39
N ASP A 138 5.89 -4.15 21.28
CA ASP A 138 5.13 -2.92 21.48
C ASP A 138 5.45 -1.95 20.35
N MET A 139 4.57 -1.89 19.35
CA MET A 139 4.72 -1.11 18.13
C MET A 139 3.49 -0.22 17.90
N ASN A 140 3.64 0.79 17.05
CA ASN A 140 2.51 1.56 16.54
C ASN A 140 1.88 0.75 15.40
N VAL A 141 0.62 0.32 15.52
CA VAL A 141 -0.12 -0.34 14.43
C VAL A 141 -1.23 0.57 13.94
N ILE A 142 -1.28 0.85 12.64
CA ILE A 142 -2.28 1.72 12.02
C ILE A 142 -3.05 0.90 10.98
N LEU A 143 -4.34 0.69 11.22
CA LEU A 143 -5.24 0.07 10.25
C LEU A 143 -5.83 1.17 9.35
N VAL A 144 -5.70 1.00 8.05
CA VAL A 144 -6.19 1.94 7.03
C VAL A 144 -7.52 1.43 6.49
N ASP A 145 -8.57 2.20 6.72
CA ASP A 145 -9.89 1.98 6.15
C ASP A 145 -10.13 2.96 5.02
N TRP A 146 -10.37 2.42 3.83
CA TRP A 146 -10.71 3.17 2.63
C TRP A 146 -11.94 2.54 1.93
N GLN A 147 -12.83 1.91 2.71
CA GLN A 147 -14.00 1.18 2.22
C GLN A 147 -14.79 1.94 1.15
N ASN A 148 -15.04 3.24 1.34
CA ASN A 148 -15.78 4.05 0.36
C ASN A 148 -15.07 4.11 -0.99
N GLY A 149 -13.73 4.23 -0.98
CA GLY A 149 -12.90 4.24 -2.18
C GLY A 149 -12.71 2.87 -2.82
N ALA A 150 -12.84 1.81 -2.03
CA ALA A 150 -12.70 0.42 -2.44
C ALA A 150 -14.02 -0.22 -2.90
N ALA A 151 -15.15 0.48 -2.75
CA ALA A 151 -16.47 -0.06 -2.97
C ALA A 151 -16.70 -0.48 -4.43
N GLY A 152 -17.34 -1.64 -4.61
CA GLY A 152 -17.88 -2.05 -5.90
C GLY A 152 -19.09 -1.20 -6.33
N PRO A 153 -19.49 -1.26 -7.62
CA PRO A 153 -19.00 -2.19 -8.64
C PRO A 153 -17.84 -1.67 -9.49
N ASN A 154 -17.41 -0.41 -9.33
CA ASN A 154 -16.42 0.19 -10.23
C ASN A 154 -14.97 -0.11 -9.79
N TYR A 155 -14.45 -1.27 -10.21
CA TYR A 155 -13.06 -1.66 -9.94
C TYR A 155 -12.03 -0.63 -10.43
N TYR A 156 -12.22 -0.05 -11.61
CA TYR A 156 -11.25 0.91 -12.16
C TYR A 156 -11.21 2.24 -11.40
N GLN A 157 -12.34 2.65 -10.81
CA GLN A 157 -12.34 3.78 -9.88
C GLN A 157 -11.57 3.44 -8.59
N ALA A 158 -11.77 2.24 -8.03
CA ALA A 158 -11.00 1.78 -6.87
C ALA A 158 -9.49 1.71 -7.16
N VAL A 159 -9.10 1.24 -8.36
CA VAL A 159 -7.72 1.29 -8.87
C VAL A 159 -7.19 2.72 -8.87
N ALA A 160 -7.95 3.69 -9.39
CA ALA A 160 -7.54 5.09 -9.39
C ALA A 160 -7.36 5.63 -7.95
N ASN A 161 -8.30 5.32 -7.07
CA ASN A 161 -8.33 5.76 -5.67
C ASN A 161 -7.13 5.27 -4.85
N THR A 162 -6.51 4.14 -5.23
CA THR A 162 -5.28 3.65 -4.56
C THR A 162 -4.17 4.71 -4.51
N ARG A 163 -4.10 5.60 -5.51
CA ARG A 163 -3.13 6.71 -5.56
C ARG A 163 -3.39 7.73 -4.46
N THR A 164 -4.66 8.11 -4.25
CA THR A 164 -5.05 9.04 -3.19
C THR A 164 -4.77 8.45 -1.82
N VAL A 165 -5.18 7.20 -1.57
CA VAL A 165 -4.94 6.54 -0.28
C VAL A 165 -3.44 6.40 0.01
N GLY A 166 -2.65 5.98 -0.98
CA GLY A 166 -1.20 5.84 -0.83
C GLY A 166 -0.54 7.17 -0.47
N ALA A 167 -0.91 8.26 -1.15
CA ALA A 167 -0.33 9.56 -0.84
C ALA A 167 -0.81 10.15 0.50
N MET A 168 -2.04 9.85 0.94
CA MET A 168 -2.49 10.15 2.30
C MET A 168 -1.62 9.46 3.36
N ILE A 169 -1.28 8.18 3.15
CA ILE A 169 -0.37 7.44 4.05
C ILE A 169 1.03 8.07 4.02
N GLY A 170 1.58 8.37 2.83
CA GLY A 170 2.90 8.97 2.70
C GLY A 170 3.02 10.33 3.41
N ARG A 171 1.98 11.14 3.34
CA ARG A 171 1.85 12.41 4.07
C ARG A 171 1.76 12.21 5.58
N LEU A 172 0.93 11.28 6.04
CA LEU A 172 0.83 10.96 7.46
C LEU A 172 2.17 10.46 8.05
N LEU A 173 2.94 9.70 7.26
CA LEU A 173 4.30 9.28 7.65
C LEU A 173 5.28 10.46 7.75
N GLU A 174 5.17 11.46 6.87
CA GLU A 174 5.94 12.70 6.95
C GLU A 174 5.56 13.51 8.20
N ASP A 175 4.28 13.62 8.53
CA ASP A 175 3.83 14.26 9.76
C ASP A 175 4.38 13.55 11.00
N PHE A 176 4.35 12.20 11.05
CA PHE A 176 4.93 11.45 12.16
C PHE A 176 6.44 11.65 12.29
N ASN A 177 7.14 11.77 11.16
CA ASN A 177 8.56 12.10 11.17
C ASN A 177 8.78 13.52 11.73
N ALA A 178 8.02 14.51 11.26
CA ALA A 178 8.15 15.90 11.68
C ALA A 178 7.79 16.13 13.16
N HIS A 179 6.73 15.49 13.66
CA HIS A 179 6.22 15.70 15.02
C HIS A 179 6.89 14.81 16.08
N PHE A 180 7.25 13.58 15.73
CA PHE A 180 7.75 12.59 16.70
C PHE A 180 9.16 12.09 16.41
N GLY A 181 9.81 12.56 15.34
CA GLY A 181 11.15 12.11 14.95
C GLY A 181 11.20 10.63 14.56
N MET A 182 10.09 10.05 14.09
CA MET A 182 10.02 8.66 13.65
C MET A 182 10.94 8.43 12.43
N PRO A 183 11.96 7.56 12.50
CA PRO A 183 12.79 7.23 11.34
C PRO A 183 12.01 6.38 10.32
N PHE A 184 12.10 6.72 9.02
CA PHE A 184 11.43 5.97 7.96
C PHE A 184 11.90 4.51 7.86
N GLU A 185 13.13 4.20 8.30
CA GLU A 185 13.67 2.84 8.37
C GLU A 185 12.88 1.92 9.32
N LYS A 186 12.14 2.49 10.29
CA LYS A 186 11.31 1.74 11.25
C LYS A 186 9.87 1.50 10.77
N VAL A 187 9.55 1.95 9.56
CA VAL A 187 8.23 1.83 8.95
C VAL A 187 8.13 0.51 8.18
N HIS A 188 7.08 -0.25 8.45
CA HIS A 188 6.67 -1.44 7.71
C HIS A 188 5.25 -1.22 7.17
N LEU A 189 5.10 -1.20 5.86
CA LEU A 189 3.80 -1.10 5.20
C LEU A 189 3.36 -2.49 4.73
N ALA A 190 2.16 -2.93 5.07
CA ALA A 190 1.58 -4.17 4.56
C ALA A 190 0.23 -3.91 3.91
N GLY A 191 0.00 -4.45 2.73
CA GLY A 191 -1.24 -4.27 2.00
C GLY A 191 -1.68 -5.55 1.34
N HIS A 192 -2.99 -5.80 1.27
CA HIS A 192 -3.57 -6.93 0.56
C HIS A 192 -4.27 -6.50 -0.71
N SER A 193 -4.13 -7.28 -1.80
CA SER A 193 -4.80 -6.98 -3.07
C SER A 193 -4.46 -5.56 -3.56
N LEU A 194 -5.46 -4.70 -3.81
CA LEU A 194 -5.28 -3.27 -4.11
C LEU A 194 -4.49 -2.51 -3.01
N GLY A 195 -4.61 -2.92 -1.76
CA GLY A 195 -3.84 -2.41 -0.62
C GLY A 195 -2.33 -2.55 -0.81
N SER A 196 -1.85 -3.56 -1.54
CA SER A 196 -0.42 -3.69 -1.86
C SER A 196 0.09 -2.50 -2.69
N HIS A 197 -0.71 -2.06 -3.66
CA HIS A 197 -0.36 -0.90 -4.50
C HIS A 197 -0.50 0.42 -3.76
N ILE A 198 -1.47 0.53 -2.84
CA ILE A 198 -1.55 1.65 -1.89
C ILE A 198 -0.23 1.82 -1.13
N MET A 199 0.36 0.72 -0.64
CA MET A 199 1.65 0.78 0.07
C MET A 199 2.82 1.16 -0.84
N GLY A 200 2.81 0.71 -2.10
CA GLY A 200 3.77 1.17 -3.12
C GLY A 200 3.69 2.68 -3.36
N TYR A 201 2.48 3.21 -3.55
CA TYR A 201 2.26 4.65 -3.70
C TYR A 201 2.66 5.44 -2.45
N ALA A 202 2.44 4.91 -1.25
CA ALA A 202 2.90 5.53 -0.01
C ALA A 202 4.44 5.62 0.04
N GLY A 203 5.16 4.56 -0.33
CA GLY A 203 6.61 4.57 -0.43
C GLY A 203 7.13 5.62 -1.42
N LYS A 204 6.52 5.68 -2.61
CA LYS A 204 6.81 6.71 -3.62
C LYS A 204 6.59 8.13 -3.10
N GLU A 205 5.47 8.37 -2.40
CA GLU A 205 5.15 9.69 -1.85
C GLU A 205 6.14 10.11 -0.75
N VAL A 206 6.53 9.20 0.16
CA VAL A 206 7.57 9.49 1.16
C VAL A 206 8.89 9.88 0.49
N PHE A 207 9.31 9.12 -0.54
CA PHE A 207 10.53 9.43 -1.27
C PHE A 207 10.45 10.79 -1.97
N ARG A 208 9.32 11.11 -2.60
CA ARG A 208 9.10 12.42 -3.23
C ARG A 208 9.15 13.58 -2.23
N LEU A 209 8.52 13.41 -1.06
CA LEU A 209 8.44 14.45 -0.03
C LEU A 209 9.77 14.67 0.70
N THR A 210 10.54 13.61 0.92
CA THR A 210 11.65 13.63 1.90
C THR A 210 13.01 13.18 1.34
N GLY A 211 13.04 12.58 0.15
CA GLY A 211 14.23 11.93 -0.41
C GLY A 211 14.64 10.63 0.30
N GLN A 212 13.84 10.14 1.26
CA GLN A 212 14.14 8.94 2.05
C GLN A 212 13.24 7.78 1.65
N LYS A 213 13.77 6.56 1.74
CA LYS A 213 12.97 5.33 1.56
C LYS A 213 12.52 4.79 2.91
N ILE A 214 11.28 4.31 2.96
CA ILE A 214 10.76 3.55 4.09
C ILE A 214 11.46 2.20 4.25
N GLY A 215 11.37 1.63 5.46
CA GLY A 215 12.04 0.40 5.83
C GLY A 215 11.60 -0.81 5.01
N ARG A 216 10.31 -1.13 5.02
CA ARG A 216 9.77 -2.34 4.39
C ARG A 216 8.38 -2.15 3.81
N ILE A 217 8.11 -2.75 2.65
CA ILE A 217 6.74 -3.01 2.16
C ILE A 217 6.55 -4.51 2.03
N THR A 218 5.43 -5.04 2.53
CA THR A 218 4.97 -6.40 2.22
C THR A 218 3.70 -6.36 1.39
N GLY A 219 3.77 -6.94 0.18
CA GLY A 219 2.59 -7.15 -0.67
C GLY A 219 1.96 -8.51 -0.39
N LEU A 220 0.73 -8.52 0.09
CA LEU A 220 -0.06 -9.72 0.35
C LEU A 220 -0.95 -9.96 -0.87
N ASP A 221 -0.47 -10.82 -1.75
CA ASP A 221 -1.07 -11.14 -3.05
C ASP A 221 -1.53 -9.89 -3.83
N PRO A 222 -0.59 -9.04 -4.27
CA PRO A 222 -0.91 -7.78 -4.96
C PRO A 222 -1.81 -8.02 -6.18
N ALA A 223 -2.82 -7.17 -6.38
CA ALA A 223 -3.77 -7.35 -7.46
C ALA A 223 -3.08 -7.34 -8.85
N GLY A 224 -3.36 -8.35 -9.67
CA GLY A 224 -2.89 -8.41 -11.05
C GLY A 224 -3.67 -7.49 -12.01
N PRO A 225 -5.03 -7.52 -12.02
CA PRO A 225 -5.83 -6.71 -12.93
C PRO A 225 -5.53 -5.22 -12.79
N ALA A 226 -5.37 -4.52 -13.92
CA ALA A 226 -4.99 -3.09 -13.97
C ALA A 226 -3.61 -2.73 -13.40
N PHE A 227 -2.74 -3.70 -13.10
CA PHE A 227 -1.37 -3.43 -12.61
C PHE A 227 -0.29 -4.31 -13.27
N GLU A 228 -0.54 -5.60 -13.49
CA GLU A 228 0.50 -6.57 -13.84
C GLU A 228 1.27 -6.24 -15.12
N SER A 229 0.61 -5.65 -16.12
CA SER A 229 1.20 -5.28 -17.41
C SER A 229 1.79 -3.88 -17.45
N TYR A 230 1.74 -3.14 -16.34
CA TYR A 230 2.16 -1.75 -16.27
C TYR A 230 3.53 -1.58 -15.60
N THR A 231 4.12 -0.40 -15.82
CA THR A 231 5.45 -0.05 -15.32
C THR A 231 5.44 0.16 -13.80
N HIS A 232 6.63 0.10 -13.18
CA HIS A 232 6.81 0.28 -11.74
C HIS A 232 6.24 1.59 -11.17
N TYR A 233 6.02 2.61 -12.02
CA TYR A 233 5.43 3.89 -11.61
C TYR A 233 3.97 3.76 -11.12
N VAL A 234 3.20 2.83 -11.69
CA VAL A 234 1.76 2.72 -11.42
C VAL A 234 1.36 1.46 -10.64
N ARG A 235 2.34 0.75 -10.07
CA ARG A 235 2.14 -0.44 -9.23
C ARG A 235 3.15 -0.48 -8.08
N LEU A 236 3.03 -1.49 -7.21
CA LEU A 236 4.06 -1.81 -6.22
C LEU A 236 5.31 -2.32 -6.94
N ASP A 237 6.48 -1.91 -6.48
CA ASP A 237 7.76 -2.34 -7.01
C ASP A 237 8.86 -2.36 -5.93
N ALA A 238 9.94 -3.12 -6.17
CA ALA A 238 11.12 -3.20 -5.32
C ALA A 238 11.72 -1.82 -5.01
N GLU A 239 11.57 -0.85 -5.90
CA GLU A 239 12.07 0.50 -5.68
C GLU A 239 11.34 1.30 -4.60
N ASP A 240 10.14 0.89 -4.18
CA ASP A 240 9.26 1.69 -3.30
C ASP A 240 9.71 1.71 -1.82
N ALA A 241 10.62 0.81 -1.43
CA ALA A 241 11.17 0.73 -0.07
C ALA A 241 12.62 0.23 -0.06
N ARG A 242 13.26 0.20 1.11
CA ARG A 242 14.58 -0.43 1.29
C ARG A 242 14.49 -1.96 1.15
N PHE A 243 13.36 -2.53 1.51
CA PHE A 243 13.05 -3.94 1.30
C PHE A 243 11.58 -4.10 0.93
N VAL A 244 11.30 -4.95 -0.06
CA VAL A 244 9.94 -5.22 -0.54
C VAL A 244 9.82 -6.72 -0.67
N ASP A 245 8.87 -7.32 0.03
CA ASP A 245 8.61 -8.75 -0.04
C ASP A 245 7.17 -9.04 -0.42
N ILE A 246 6.97 -10.01 -1.31
CA ILE A 246 5.65 -10.32 -1.85
C ILE A 246 5.27 -11.75 -1.51
N ILE A 247 4.02 -11.98 -1.12
CA ILE A 247 3.44 -13.31 -0.95
C ILE A 247 2.40 -13.51 -2.05
N HIS A 248 2.71 -14.34 -3.04
CA HIS A 248 1.80 -14.69 -4.13
C HIS A 248 1.01 -15.92 -3.75
N THR A 249 -0.30 -15.78 -3.59
CA THR A 249 -1.18 -16.90 -3.27
C THR A 249 -2.25 -17.15 -4.30
N ASP A 250 -2.44 -16.26 -5.28
CA ASP A 250 -3.39 -16.42 -6.38
C ASP A 250 -2.86 -15.86 -7.71
N ALA A 251 -1.60 -16.17 -8.02
CA ALA A 251 -0.88 -15.82 -9.25
C ALA A 251 -1.26 -16.71 -10.45
N GLU A 252 -2.55 -16.93 -10.65
CA GLU A 252 -3.13 -17.48 -11.88
C GLU A 252 -3.36 -16.33 -12.90
N SER A 253 -3.67 -16.66 -14.14
CA SER A 253 -4.14 -15.61 -15.06
C SER A 253 -5.55 -15.19 -14.67
N LEU A 254 -5.95 -13.95 -14.93
CA LEU A 254 -7.34 -13.53 -14.69
C LEU A 254 -8.38 -14.41 -15.43
N ILE A 255 -8.01 -14.95 -16.60
CA ILE A 255 -8.85 -15.92 -17.34
C ILE A 255 -9.04 -17.23 -16.54
N SER A 256 -8.04 -17.60 -15.75
CA SER A 256 -8.04 -18.73 -14.82
C SER A 256 -8.50 -18.34 -13.40
N SER A 257 -9.21 -17.22 -13.24
CA SER A 257 -9.71 -16.69 -11.95
C SER A 257 -8.65 -16.04 -11.03
N GLY A 258 -7.38 -15.99 -11.43
CA GLY A 258 -6.34 -15.39 -10.60
C GLY A 258 -6.51 -13.88 -10.40
N PHE A 259 -6.58 -13.46 -9.15
CA PHE A 259 -6.61 -12.05 -8.75
C PHE A 259 -5.23 -11.47 -8.46
N GLY A 260 -4.26 -12.31 -8.10
CA GLY A 260 -2.90 -11.90 -7.79
C GLY A 260 -2.03 -11.67 -9.03
N THR A 261 -1.03 -10.81 -8.92
CA THR A 261 -0.02 -10.62 -9.95
C THR A 261 0.89 -11.85 -10.07
N ARG A 262 1.24 -12.18 -11.31
CA ARG A 262 2.13 -13.30 -11.66
C ARG A 262 3.60 -12.93 -11.67
N TYR A 263 3.89 -11.64 -11.74
CA TYR A 263 5.26 -11.15 -11.88
C TYR A 263 5.89 -10.96 -10.51
N SER A 264 7.17 -11.30 -10.41
CA SER A 264 8.02 -10.86 -9.31
C SER A 264 8.14 -9.34 -9.39
N ILE A 265 7.70 -8.67 -8.33
CA ILE A 265 7.71 -7.21 -8.21
C ILE A 265 8.39 -6.74 -6.92
N GLY A 266 8.89 -7.66 -6.10
CA GLY A 266 9.60 -7.37 -4.87
C GLY A 266 11.13 -7.48 -5.01
N HIS A 267 11.79 -7.26 -3.89
CA HIS A 267 13.14 -7.75 -3.69
C HIS A 267 13.13 -9.27 -3.52
N ALA A 268 12.18 -9.80 -2.74
CA ALA A 268 11.95 -11.22 -2.53
C ALA A 268 10.47 -11.56 -2.77
N ASP A 269 10.21 -12.54 -3.61
CA ASP A 269 8.86 -12.96 -3.97
C ASP A 269 8.65 -14.41 -3.55
N PHE A 270 7.63 -14.66 -2.73
CA PHE A 270 7.31 -15.96 -2.18
C PHE A 270 6.07 -16.51 -2.86
N TYR A 271 6.20 -17.70 -3.45
CA TYR A 271 5.14 -18.42 -4.15
C TYR A 271 4.79 -19.71 -3.38
N PRO A 272 4.13 -19.62 -2.21
CA PRO A 272 3.70 -20.79 -1.45
C PRO A 272 2.88 -21.74 -2.32
N ASN A 273 3.27 -23.01 -2.33
CA ASN A 273 2.64 -24.06 -3.15
C ASN A 273 2.64 -23.76 -4.66
N GLY A 274 3.62 -22.99 -5.14
CA GLY A 274 3.68 -22.53 -6.53
C GLY A 274 2.92 -21.22 -6.78
N GLY A 275 2.30 -20.66 -5.74
CA GLY A 275 1.70 -19.32 -5.72
C GLY A 275 0.38 -19.17 -6.46
N LYS A 276 -0.27 -20.27 -6.84
CA LYS A 276 -1.49 -20.30 -7.65
C LYS A 276 -2.70 -20.72 -6.84
N HIS A 277 -3.02 -22.01 -6.82
CA HIS A 277 -4.11 -22.53 -6.04
C HIS A 277 -3.61 -23.01 -4.67
N GLN A 278 -4.21 -22.52 -3.58
CA GLN A 278 -3.75 -22.84 -2.23
C GLN A 278 -4.42 -24.08 -1.65
N PRO A 279 -3.68 -24.95 -0.92
CA PRO A 279 -4.26 -26.13 -0.27
C PRO A 279 -5.45 -25.78 0.63
N GLY A 280 -6.55 -26.51 0.45
CA GLY A 280 -7.79 -26.32 1.21
C GLY A 280 -8.75 -25.30 0.63
N CYS A 281 -8.39 -24.59 -0.45
CA CYS A 281 -9.32 -23.75 -1.19
C CYS A 281 -10.16 -24.58 -2.17
N PRO A 282 -11.42 -24.20 -2.42
CA PRO A 282 -12.25 -24.82 -3.45
C PRO A 282 -11.74 -24.44 -4.85
N GLU A 283 -11.94 -25.33 -5.83
CA GLU A 283 -11.64 -25.03 -7.24
C GLU A 283 -12.42 -23.80 -7.71
N GLU A 284 -11.71 -22.87 -8.34
CA GLU A 284 -12.29 -21.60 -8.79
C GLU A 284 -12.95 -21.80 -10.16
N THR A 285 -14.28 -21.81 -10.19
CA THR A 285 -15.05 -22.22 -11.38
C THR A 285 -15.58 -21.06 -12.22
N LEU A 286 -15.43 -19.81 -11.76
CA LEU A 286 -16.14 -18.65 -12.35
C LEU A 286 -15.25 -17.62 -13.07
N GLY A 287 -13.91 -17.70 -13.04
CA GLY A 287 -13.05 -16.80 -13.82
C GLY A 287 -13.33 -15.33 -13.54
N ILE A 288 -13.26 -14.48 -14.58
CA ILE A 288 -13.64 -13.05 -14.53
C ILE A 288 -15.05 -12.80 -13.94
N LEU A 289 -15.97 -13.78 -14.00
CA LEU A 289 -17.32 -13.63 -13.45
C LEU A 289 -17.30 -13.57 -11.90
N SER A 290 -16.23 -14.05 -11.26
CA SER A 290 -16.02 -13.88 -9.81
C SER A 290 -15.92 -12.39 -9.43
N MET A 291 -15.24 -11.54 -10.22
CA MET A 291 -15.19 -10.09 -9.99
C MET A 291 -16.56 -9.41 -10.08
N LEU A 292 -17.50 -10.02 -10.80
CA LEU A 292 -18.85 -9.49 -11.02
C LEU A 292 -19.87 -10.08 -10.02
N SER A 293 -19.49 -11.13 -9.27
CA SER A 293 -20.32 -11.71 -8.24
C SER A 293 -19.97 -11.05 -6.91
N PHE A 294 -20.76 -10.04 -6.54
CA PHE A 294 -20.65 -9.28 -5.29
C PHE A 294 -21.09 -10.06 -4.04
N GLU A 295 -21.03 -11.40 -4.08
CA GLU A 295 -21.40 -12.23 -2.93
C GLU A 295 -20.12 -12.62 -2.17
N ASP A 296 -20.04 -12.16 -0.92
CA ASP A 296 -19.08 -12.46 0.14
C ASP A 296 -17.65 -12.81 -0.31
N GLU A 297 -16.65 -12.07 0.17
CA GLU A 297 -15.21 -12.32 -0.03
C GLU A 297 -14.78 -13.75 0.40
N TYR A 298 -15.63 -14.45 1.16
CA TYR A 298 -15.43 -15.84 1.57
C TYR A 298 -16.11 -16.88 0.65
N SER A 299 -16.84 -16.44 -0.36
CA SER A 299 -17.40 -17.28 -1.39
C SER A 299 -16.26 -17.73 -2.33
N THR A 300 -16.41 -18.94 -2.84
CA THR A 300 -15.43 -19.85 -3.45
C THR A 300 -14.35 -19.28 -4.39
N GLY A 301 -14.43 -18.04 -4.85
CA GLY A 301 -13.50 -17.44 -5.81
C GLY A 301 -12.34 -16.63 -5.24
N ALA A 302 -12.31 -16.28 -3.93
CA ALA A 302 -11.23 -15.45 -3.36
C ALA A 302 -10.39 -16.16 -2.28
N CYS A 303 -10.63 -17.46 -2.04
CA CYS A 303 -9.93 -18.20 -0.98
C CYS A 303 -8.41 -18.21 -1.14
N SER A 304 -7.92 -18.44 -2.37
CA SER A 304 -6.48 -18.43 -2.66
C SER A 304 -5.93 -17.01 -2.47
N HIS A 305 -6.66 -16.00 -2.92
CA HIS A 305 -6.30 -14.59 -2.79
C HIS A 305 -6.18 -14.13 -1.33
N SER A 306 -7.13 -14.53 -0.48
CA SER A 306 -7.11 -14.21 0.97
C SER A 306 -6.09 -15.04 1.75
N ARG A 307 -5.53 -16.13 1.19
CA ARG A 307 -4.58 -16.99 1.91
C ARG A 307 -3.30 -16.25 2.31
N ALA A 308 -2.88 -15.24 1.56
CA ALA A 308 -1.72 -14.41 1.93
C ALA A 308 -1.89 -13.74 3.30
N LEU A 309 -3.13 -13.38 3.67
CA LEU A 309 -3.46 -12.78 4.98
C LEU A 309 -3.15 -13.74 6.13
N ASP A 310 -3.65 -14.97 6.00
CA ASP A 310 -3.44 -16.03 7.00
C ASP A 310 -1.97 -16.42 7.10
N LEU A 311 -1.29 -16.58 5.96
CA LEU A 311 0.13 -16.97 5.94
C LEU A 311 0.99 -15.89 6.58
N PHE A 312 0.79 -14.63 6.24
CA PHE A 312 1.51 -13.54 6.90
C PHE A 312 1.19 -13.48 8.40
N THR A 313 -0.09 -13.51 8.77
CA THR A 313 -0.50 -13.46 10.19
C THR A 313 0.09 -14.61 10.99
N ASN A 314 0.03 -15.84 10.48
CA ASN A 314 0.57 -17.00 11.16
C ASN A 314 2.10 -16.97 11.24
N SER A 315 2.79 -16.35 10.27
CA SER A 315 4.26 -16.20 10.29
C SER A 315 4.78 -15.30 11.42
N ILE A 316 3.92 -14.49 12.05
CA ILE A 316 4.30 -13.58 13.13
C ILE A 316 4.78 -14.35 14.37
N ARG A 317 4.00 -15.35 14.82
CA ARG A 317 4.38 -16.17 16.00
C ARG A 317 4.13 -17.67 15.89
N LYS A 318 3.27 -18.12 14.96
CA LYS A 318 2.76 -19.51 14.94
C LYS A 318 3.59 -20.40 14.03
N CYS A 319 3.99 -19.85 12.89
CA CYS A 319 4.54 -20.61 11.78
C CYS A 319 5.88 -20.04 11.34
N ARG A 320 6.71 -20.91 10.76
CA ARG A 320 7.90 -20.54 10.03
C ARG A 320 7.87 -21.21 8.68
N PHE A 321 7.81 -20.42 7.62
CA PHE A 321 7.66 -20.91 6.25
C PHE A 321 8.99 -20.83 5.50
N ASP A 322 9.81 -21.87 5.63
CA ASP A 322 11.11 -21.96 4.98
C ASP A 322 10.98 -22.41 3.51
N PRO A 323 11.87 -21.92 2.62
CA PRO A 323 12.00 -22.47 1.27
C PRO A 323 12.42 -23.96 1.30
N PRO A 324 12.00 -24.77 0.31
CA PRO A 324 12.32 -26.20 0.28
C PRO A 324 13.82 -26.47 0.32
N GLY A 325 14.24 -27.40 1.17
CA GLY A 325 15.64 -27.84 1.25
C GLY A 325 16.55 -26.93 2.08
N ILE A 326 16.04 -25.84 2.68
CA ILE A 326 16.83 -24.92 3.51
C ILE A 326 16.12 -24.65 4.84
N THR A 327 16.20 -25.60 5.77
CA THR A 327 15.70 -25.40 7.15
C THR A 327 16.48 -24.28 7.83
N GLY A 328 15.77 -23.32 8.43
CA GLY A 328 16.41 -22.17 9.08
C GLY A 328 16.90 -21.09 8.11
N SER A 329 16.39 -21.06 6.88
CA SER A 329 16.71 -20.02 5.90
C SER A 329 16.40 -18.62 6.44
N PRO A 330 17.30 -17.63 6.39
CA PRO A 330 16.95 -16.25 6.71
C PRO A 330 15.80 -15.74 5.82
N CYS A 331 15.67 -16.26 4.61
CA CYS A 331 14.57 -16.00 3.67
C CYS A 331 13.36 -16.89 3.93
N ASN A 332 12.83 -16.82 5.15
CA ASN A 332 11.52 -17.39 5.48
C ASN A 332 10.41 -16.41 5.07
N MET A 333 9.32 -16.93 4.54
CA MET A 333 8.19 -16.12 4.09
C MET A 333 7.44 -15.51 5.28
N GLY A 334 7.09 -14.22 5.19
CA GLY A 334 6.22 -13.51 6.14
C GLY A 334 6.95 -12.52 7.04
N PHE A 335 6.44 -12.31 8.25
CA PHE A 335 6.86 -11.22 9.14
C PHE A 335 8.37 -11.19 9.43
N ASN A 336 9.01 -12.36 9.55
CA ASN A 336 10.44 -12.49 9.87
C ASN A 336 11.33 -12.70 8.64
N ALA A 337 10.86 -12.34 7.44
CA ALA A 337 11.69 -12.35 6.23
C ALA A 337 12.89 -11.41 6.37
N ASP A 338 14.10 -11.94 6.14
CA ASP A 338 15.33 -11.15 6.22
C ASP A 338 15.42 -10.14 5.07
N HIS A 339 15.82 -8.90 5.40
CA HIS A 339 15.84 -7.80 4.43
C HIS A 339 16.92 -7.94 3.34
N SER A 340 17.84 -8.90 3.48
CA SER A 340 18.85 -9.25 2.47
C SER A 340 18.33 -10.21 1.39
N CYS A 341 17.15 -10.80 1.59
CA CYS A 341 16.59 -11.78 0.66
C CYS A 341 16.34 -11.20 -0.71
N ARG A 342 16.79 -11.91 -1.75
CA ARG A 342 16.58 -11.53 -3.15
C ARG A 342 16.12 -12.72 -3.98
N GLY A 343 15.20 -12.49 -4.90
CA GLY A 343 14.68 -13.47 -5.85
C GLY A 343 13.46 -14.25 -5.38
N ASP A 344 13.14 -15.31 -6.13
CA ASP A 344 11.90 -16.06 -5.97
C ASP A 344 12.09 -17.29 -5.06
N TYR A 345 11.15 -17.50 -4.14
CA TYR A 345 11.14 -18.59 -3.18
C TYR A 345 9.82 -19.34 -3.23
N TYR A 346 9.85 -20.66 -3.01
CA TYR A 346 8.68 -21.53 -3.20
C TYR A 346 8.38 -22.37 -1.94
N PRO A 347 8.04 -21.74 -0.80
CA PRO A 347 7.71 -22.48 0.42
C PRO A 347 6.51 -23.42 0.19
N LYS A 348 6.37 -24.43 1.03
CA LYS A 348 5.18 -25.31 1.05
C LYS A 348 4.36 -25.02 2.29
N THR A 349 3.04 -25.03 2.16
CA THR A 349 2.10 -24.84 3.27
C THR A 349 1.05 -25.96 3.23
N THR A 350 0.31 -26.15 4.32
CA THR A 350 -0.70 -27.22 4.44
C THR A 350 -2.12 -26.68 4.18
N SER A 351 -3.11 -27.58 4.11
CA SER A 351 -4.51 -27.21 3.87
C SER A 351 -5.29 -26.81 5.11
N VAL A 352 -4.67 -26.90 6.30
CA VAL A 352 -5.34 -26.69 7.60
C VAL A 352 -4.58 -25.66 8.41
N GLN A 353 -5.31 -24.74 9.04
CA GLN A 353 -4.71 -23.69 9.88
C GLN A 353 -3.85 -24.33 11.00
N PRO A 354 -2.65 -23.81 11.30
CA PRO A 354 -2.08 -22.53 10.86
C PRO A 354 -1.25 -22.60 9.57
N TYR A 355 -1.42 -23.66 8.78
CA TYR A 355 -0.83 -23.88 7.45
C TYR A 355 0.69 -24.13 7.42
N CYS A 356 1.38 -24.27 8.56
CA CYS A 356 2.78 -24.71 8.61
C CYS A 356 2.95 -26.21 8.39
#